data_AF-A0AAE0WIN0-F1
#
_entry.id   AF-A0AAE0WIN0-F1
#
_cell.length_a   1.000
_cell.length_b   1.000
_cell.length_c   1.000
_cell.angle_alpha   90.00
_cell.angle_beta   90.00
_cell.angle_gamma   90.00
#
_symmetry.space_group_name_H-M   'P 1'
#
loop_
_entity.id
_entity.type
_entity.pdbx_description
1 polymer ?
#
loop_
_entity_poly.entity_id
_entity_poly.type
_entity_poly.pdbx_seq_one_letter_code
_entity_poly.pdbx_strand_id
1 'polypeptide(L)'
;MKDDEEGQAFLGSPSSNWQQSSRSVTEQSFAIATHYVDNVKDVYSRSRLNRYNVTRRQLLITLGCLFFGIILLTAFGRSGSVTGLVASSAAAGICSNARENPHSIKAPSRPNVARLTAVWPGVKHALEIGGKDLPSLDKPDYAFHPDGGPTIEDYRARTDDLSAEDALKIRQIHAKYIKAIPKYPKKTYKGRGIVMLAGGHYSEFAATSLGVLREIGSILPVEVWRRDEREEKHDGWCQEIENEGMACRRLSDYLDTDLIDIKGGYEMKVLCMLFSSFEEIVFIDADNMALQRPELLFDSQAYKDTGVVLWHDYWNYDNIDWLDYVIGVSDEKNENLWEHTTHESGEIVWNKKRNWDALMLAVYYNYFGPKLYYTLLNFNYAGWGDKDTFALAFRALKKPFHTVLAPPGDAWERGKVNTRRVGMLQMAPGSDPPVAAFLHVTTVKWSHRDFVCDGCLPIWHTESPGDPFISGWEDSNSELYPFLHSNLSIIEPEGLDKYMPTTPGTDVPLQLEAMLWRATEYAACRSPAWRHERTCAVARRYMMGTWGFTFAMKEKPGKNTTEMNGGLAWLPSMEAKTCLIDPPDL
;
A
#
# COMPACT_ATOMS: atom_id res chain seq x y z
N MET A 1 -31.58 7.52 -4.08
CA MET A 1 -31.74 8.49 -5.17
C MET A 1 -30.62 9.49 -4.98
N LYS A 2 -29.51 9.23 -5.70
CA LYS A 2 -28.27 10.00 -5.93
C LYS A 2 -27.68 10.79 -4.76
N ASP A 3 -26.56 10.27 -4.23
CA ASP A 3 -25.40 11.01 -3.73
C ASP A 3 -24.19 10.09 -3.89
N ASP A 4 -23.69 9.96 -5.13
CA ASP A 4 -22.44 9.29 -5.50
C ASP A 4 -21.60 10.30 -6.30
N GLU A 5 -21.02 11.30 -5.63
CA GLU A 5 -20.02 12.21 -6.23
C GLU A 5 -18.97 12.61 -5.18
N GLU A 6 -18.10 11.69 -4.76
CA GLU A 6 -16.80 12.03 -4.14
C GLU A 6 -15.73 11.04 -4.63
N GLY A 7 -15.09 11.39 -5.76
CA GLY A 7 -14.02 10.59 -6.36
C GLY A 7 -13.36 11.18 -7.61
N GLN A 8 -13.61 12.45 -7.94
CA GLN A 8 -12.96 13.11 -9.09
C GLN A 8 -12.27 14.39 -8.66
N ALA A 9 -10.98 14.29 -8.38
CA ALA A 9 -10.09 15.45 -8.35
C ALA A 9 -8.67 15.07 -8.78
N PHE A 10 -8.51 14.41 -9.94
CA PHE A 10 -7.20 14.31 -10.62
C PHE A 10 -7.37 14.20 -12.14
N LEU A 11 -7.95 15.23 -12.76
CA LEU A 11 -7.81 15.47 -14.21
C LEU A 11 -7.65 16.99 -14.43
N GLY A 12 -6.43 17.49 -14.34
CA GLY A 12 -6.10 18.83 -14.80
C GLY A 12 -6.26 18.90 -16.32
N SER A 13 -7.19 19.73 -16.80
CA SER A 13 -7.31 20.06 -18.22
C SER A 13 -6.15 21.00 -18.63
N PRO A 14 -5.47 20.74 -19.76
CA PRO A 14 -4.36 21.60 -20.18
C PRO A 14 -4.88 22.87 -20.85
N SER A 15 -4.39 24.01 -20.37
CA SER A 15 -4.51 25.30 -21.04
C SER A 15 -3.98 25.21 -22.48
N SER A 16 -4.77 25.76 -23.40
CA SER A 16 -4.51 25.86 -24.83
C SER A 16 -3.17 26.52 -25.17
N ASN A 17 -2.20 25.74 -25.66
CA ASN A 17 -1.08 26.22 -26.50
C ASN A 17 -0.43 25.06 -27.29
N TRP A 18 -1.25 24.13 -27.81
CA TRP A 18 -0.80 23.07 -28.72
C TRP A 18 -1.09 23.44 -30.16
N GLN A 19 -0.19 24.20 -30.81
CA GLN A 19 -0.08 24.16 -32.27
C GLN A 19 1.26 24.64 -32.87
N GLN A 20 2.32 24.89 -32.09
CA GLN A 20 3.58 25.41 -32.64
C GLN A 20 4.89 24.69 -32.26
N SER A 21 4.90 23.64 -31.44
CA SER A 21 6.16 22.97 -31.05
C SER A 21 6.44 21.60 -31.70
N SER A 22 5.52 21.02 -32.47
CA SER A 22 5.69 19.67 -33.04
C SER A 22 6.52 19.59 -34.34
N ARG A 23 7.18 20.68 -34.76
CA ARG A 23 8.02 20.71 -35.98
C ARG A 23 9.52 20.84 -35.75
N SER A 24 10.03 21.05 -34.53
CA SER A 24 11.47 21.28 -34.29
C SER A 24 12.26 20.10 -33.72
N VAL A 25 11.61 19.01 -33.27
CA VAL A 25 12.31 17.88 -32.61
C VAL A 25 12.74 16.79 -33.60
N THR A 26 12.12 16.71 -34.77
CA THR A 26 12.45 15.73 -35.82
C THR A 26 13.66 16.12 -36.67
N GLU A 27 14.03 17.41 -36.75
CA GLU A 27 15.21 17.86 -37.51
C GLU A 27 16.53 17.81 -36.71
N GLN A 28 16.48 17.95 -35.37
CA GLN A 28 17.69 17.85 -34.53
C GLN A 28 18.16 16.40 -34.31
N SER A 29 17.25 15.43 -34.37
CA SER A 29 17.59 14.00 -34.18
C SER A 29 18.29 13.38 -35.40
N PHE A 30 18.07 13.91 -36.62
CA PHE A 30 18.75 13.44 -37.84
C PHE A 30 20.16 14.01 -38.00
N ALA A 31 20.47 15.18 -37.44
CA ALA A 31 21.79 15.81 -37.54
C ALA A 31 22.86 15.11 -36.67
N ILE A 32 22.47 14.55 -35.51
CA ILE A 32 23.40 13.89 -34.57
C ILE A 32 23.78 12.47 -35.06
N ALA A 33 22.85 11.75 -35.69
CA ALA A 33 23.12 10.42 -36.25
C ALA A 33 24.08 10.46 -37.47
N THR A 34 24.07 11.55 -38.23
CA THR A 34 24.93 11.71 -39.42
C THR A 34 26.36 12.07 -39.03
N HIS A 35 26.57 12.79 -37.91
CA HIS A 35 27.92 13.20 -37.46
C HIS A 35 28.74 12.06 -36.84
N TYR A 36 28.09 11.01 -36.31
CA TYR A 36 28.76 9.85 -35.70
C TYR A 36 29.23 8.81 -36.74
N VAL A 37 28.55 8.71 -37.88
CA VAL A 37 28.89 7.75 -38.95
C VAL A 37 30.07 8.22 -39.81
N ASP A 38 30.28 9.54 -39.96
CA ASP A 38 31.38 10.09 -40.74
C ASP A 38 32.73 10.08 -39.98
N ASN A 39 32.72 10.16 -38.65
CA ASN A 39 33.95 10.11 -37.83
C ASN A 39 34.57 8.70 -37.71
N VAL A 40 33.78 7.63 -37.90
CA VAL A 40 34.30 6.25 -37.87
C VAL A 40 34.97 5.87 -39.20
N LYS A 41 34.57 6.51 -40.32
CA LYS A 41 35.19 6.29 -41.64
C LYS A 41 36.54 7.00 -41.78
N ASP A 42 36.77 8.11 -41.09
CA ASP A 42 38.01 8.88 -41.21
C ASP A 42 39.17 8.33 -40.33
N VAL A 43 38.85 7.56 -39.28
CA VAL A 43 39.86 6.85 -38.46
C VAL A 43 40.41 5.61 -39.17
N TYR A 44 39.63 4.98 -40.04
CA TYR A 44 40.09 3.82 -40.84
C TYR A 44 40.89 4.23 -42.09
N SER A 45 40.85 5.50 -42.51
CA SER A 45 41.50 6.00 -43.73
C SER A 45 42.94 6.50 -43.53
N ARG A 46 43.45 6.56 -42.28
CA ARG A 46 44.74 7.22 -41.94
C ARG A 46 45.84 6.34 -41.34
N SER A 47 45.83 5.01 -41.50
CA SER A 47 47.02 4.19 -41.18
C SER A 47 47.75 3.73 -42.45
N ARG A 48 48.80 4.48 -42.84
CA ARG A 48 49.83 3.97 -43.76
C ARG A 48 50.77 3.06 -42.97
N LEU A 49 50.64 1.75 -43.13
CA LEU A 49 51.73 0.81 -42.84
C LEU A 49 51.89 -0.18 -43.99
N ASN A 50 53.15 -0.50 -44.24
CA ASN A 50 53.72 -0.97 -45.49
C ASN A 50 53.34 -2.41 -45.90
N ARG A 51 53.44 -2.62 -47.21
CA ARG A 51 53.45 -3.89 -47.95
C ARG A 51 54.13 -5.05 -47.20
N TYR A 52 53.41 -6.14 -47.00
CA TYR A 52 53.93 -7.51 -47.11
C TYR A 52 52.81 -8.43 -47.61
N ASN A 53 53.06 -9.13 -48.72
CA ASN A 53 52.13 -10.10 -49.31
C ASN A 53 52.06 -11.35 -48.42
N VAL A 54 51.07 -11.41 -47.55
CA VAL A 54 50.71 -12.62 -46.80
C VAL A 54 49.70 -13.39 -47.63
N THR A 55 50.05 -14.60 -48.06
CA THR A 55 49.15 -15.45 -48.86
C THR A 55 48.07 -16.08 -47.98
N ARG A 56 46.86 -16.33 -48.52
CA ARG A 56 45.70 -16.96 -47.83
C ARG A 56 46.05 -18.23 -47.03
N ARG A 57 47.15 -18.91 -47.37
CA ARG A 57 47.65 -20.12 -46.68
C ARG A 57 48.30 -19.82 -45.32
N GLN A 58 48.83 -18.62 -45.11
CA GLN A 58 49.47 -18.21 -43.84
C GLN A 58 48.44 -17.70 -42.81
N LEU A 59 47.31 -17.13 -43.24
CA LEU A 59 46.21 -16.72 -42.33
C LEU A 59 45.44 -17.91 -41.73
N LEU A 60 45.36 -19.02 -42.46
CA LEU A 60 44.69 -20.25 -41.98
C LEU A 60 45.53 -21.01 -40.93
N ILE A 61 46.87 -20.85 -40.95
CA ILE A 61 47.76 -21.50 -39.98
C ILE A 61 47.75 -20.73 -38.64
N THR A 62 47.69 -19.40 -38.65
CA THR A 62 47.59 -18.59 -37.41
C THR A 62 46.25 -18.73 -36.71
N LEU A 63 45.14 -18.88 -37.45
CA LEU A 63 43.82 -19.17 -36.87
C LEU A 63 43.72 -20.61 -36.31
N GLY A 64 44.42 -21.57 -36.93
CA GLY A 64 44.49 -22.95 -36.43
C GLY A 64 45.32 -23.12 -35.15
N CYS A 65 46.41 -22.36 -34.98
CA CYS A 65 47.26 -22.42 -33.79
C CYS A 65 46.63 -21.74 -32.56
N LEU A 66 45.80 -20.70 -32.75
CA LEU A 66 45.06 -20.05 -31.65
C LEU A 66 43.93 -20.94 -31.08
N PHE A 67 43.33 -21.79 -31.92
CA PHE A 67 42.29 -22.73 -31.48
C PHE A 67 42.85 -23.95 -30.71
N PHE A 68 44.08 -24.37 -31.02
CA PHE A 68 44.75 -25.48 -30.31
C PHE A 68 45.39 -25.06 -28.98
N GLY A 69 45.75 -23.78 -28.81
CA GLY A 69 46.31 -23.24 -27.56
C GLY A 69 45.29 -23.09 -26.42
N ILE A 70 44.01 -22.88 -26.73
CA ILE A 70 42.95 -22.70 -25.72
C ILE A 70 42.43 -24.06 -25.19
N ILE A 71 42.50 -25.12 -25.99
CA ILE A 71 42.08 -26.48 -25.58
C ILE A 71 43.11 -27.15 -24.66
N LEU A 72 44.37 -26.70 -24.66
CA LEU A 72 45.43 -27.25 -23.80
C LEU A 72 45.55 -26.53 -22.43
N LEU A 73 44.88 -25.40 -22.23
CA LEU A 73 44.82 -24.69 -20.94
C LEU A 73 43.63 -25.09 -20.05
N THR A 74 42.70 -25.89 -20.55
CA THR A 74 41.56 -26.43 -19.78
C THR A 74 41.74 -27.91 -19.38
N ALA A 75 42.83 -28.56 -19.79
CA ALA A 75 43.01 -30.01 -19.62
C ALA A 75 44.00 -30.43 -18.50
N PHE A 76 44.78 -29.54 -17.90
CA PHE A 76 45.70 -29.90 -16.79
C PHE A 76 45.80 -28.79 -15.73
N GLY A 77 45.04 -28.94 -14.65
CA GLY A 77 45.04 -28.00 -13.53
C GLY A 77 44.45 -28.58 -12.24
N ARG A 78 45.20 -29.48 -11.60
CA ARG A 78 45.16 -29.90 -10.18
C ARG A 78 43.89 -30.53 -9.60
N SER A 79 44.05 -31.82 -9.32
CA SER A 79 43.36 -32.59 -8.28
C SER A 79 43.41 -31.90 -6.91
N GLY A 80 42.23 -31.66 -6.34
CA GLY A 80 42.02 -31.35 -4.93
C GLY A 80 40.66 -31.92 -4.53
N SER A 81 40.66 -32.86 -3.58
CA SER A 81 39.47 -33.54 -3.12
C SER A 81 38.48 -32.57 -2.46
N VAL A 82 37.26 -32.49 -2.99
CA VAL A 82 36.09 -32.10 -2.20
C VAL A 82 35.07 -33.20 -2.42
N THR A 83 34.84 -33.97 -1.37
CA THR A 83 33.73 -34.92 -1.24
C THR A 83 32.44 -34.22 -1.59
N GLY A 84 31.90 -34.52 -2.77
CA GLY A 84 30.55 -34.13 -3.15
C GLY A 84 29.56 -34.81 -2.21
N LEU A 85 29.02 -34.04 -1.26
CA LEU A 85 27.64 -34.29 -0.84
C LEU A 85 26.78 -34.05 -2.08
N VAL A 86 26.40 -35.14 -2.74
CA VAL A 86 25.21 -35.16 -3.59
C VAL A 86 24.04 -34.94 -2.64
N ALA A 87 23.72 -33.68 -2.39
CA ALA A 87 22.42 -33.33 -1.85
C ALA A 87 21.42 -33.67 -2.96
N SER A 88 20.65 -34.74 -2.76
CA SER A 88 19.45 -34.96 -3.54
C SER A 88 18.46 -33.84 -3.20
N SER A 89 18.55 -32.71 -3.91
CA SER A 89 17.47 -31.74 -3.95
C SER A 89 16.36 -32.30 -4.83
N ALA A 90 15.59 -33.23 -4.26
CA ALA A 90 14.34 -33.68 -4.86
C ALA A 90 13.39 -32.48 -4.95
N ALA A 91 13.23 -31.92 -6.15
CA ALA A 91 12.02 -31.31 -6.72
C ALA A 91 11.06 -30.51 -5.80
N ALA A 92 11.55 -29.83 -4.76
CA ALA A 92 10.75 -29.09 -3.78
C ALA A 92 10.80 -27.56 -3.96
N GLY A 93 11.36 -27.04 -5.06
CA GLY A 93 11.59 -25.60 -5.24
C GLY A 93 11.45 -25.13 -6.67
N ILE A 94 10.27 -25.30 -7.27
CA ILE A 94 9.94 -24.71 -8.58
C ILE A 94 8.75 -23.73 -8.47
N CYS A 95 7.91 -23.86 -7.45
CA CYS A 95 6.75 -22.99 -7.28
C CYS A 95 7.04 -21.78 -6.41
N SER A 96 6.57 -20.63 -6.85
CA SER A 96 6.46 -19.44 -6.05
C SER A 96 5.50 -19.70 -4.88
N ASN A 97 5.95 -19.31 -3.69
CA ASN A 97 5.24 -19.53 -2.43
C ASN A 97 4.38 -18.31 -2.05
N ALA A 98 3.88 -17.55 -3.04
CA ALA A 98 2.99 -16.41 -2.82
C ALA A 98 1.81 -16.82 -1.94
N ARG A 99 1.51 -16.01 -0.91
CA ARG A 99 0.42 -16.28 0.07
C ARG A 99 0.57 -17.56 0.88
N GLU A 100 1.63 -18.34 0.70
CA GLU A 100 1.83 -19.50 1.54
C GLU A 100 2.03 -19.03 2.99
N ASN A 101 1.67 -19.91 3.93
CA ASN A 101 1.97 -19.74 5.34
C ASN A 101 3.18 -20.61 5.70
N PRO A 102 4.38 -20.34 5.14
CA PRO A 102 5.54 -21.22 5.30
C PRO A 102 5.99 -21.32 6.76
N HIS A 103 5.65 -20.30 7.56
CA HIS A 103 5.98 -20.24 8.98
C HIS A 103 4.93 -20.91 9.88
N SER A 104 3.91 -21.56 9.32
CA SER A 104 2.82 -22.21 10.09
C SER A 104 2.22 -21.27 11.15
N ILE A 105 2.08 -20.00 10.80
CA ILE A 105 1.47 -18.95 11.63
C ILE A 105 0.08 -19.44 12.00
N LYS A 106 -0.21 -19.48 13.30
CA LYS A 106 -1.54 -19.84 13.77
C LYS A 106 -2.42 -18.62 13.73
N ALA A 107 -3.60 -18.77 13.13
CA ALA A 107 -4.65 -17.78 13.21
C ALA A 107 -4.85 -17.33 14.67
N PRO A 108 -4.98 -16.01 14.95
CA PRO A 108 -5.23 -15.52 16.29
C PRO A 108 -6.45 -16.24 16.89
N SER A 109 -6.25 -16.89 18.03
CA SER A 109 -7.29 -17.67 18.73
C SER A 109 -8.56 -16.84 18.86
N ARG A 110 -9.74 -17.44 18.64
CA ARG A 110 -11.02 -16.75 18.88
C ARG A 110 -10.98 -16.10 20.27
N PRO A 111 -11.04 -14.77 20.35
CA PRO A 111 -10.89 -14.11 21.62
C PRO A 111 -12.15 -14.34 22.46
N ASN A 112 -12.00 -14.20 23.77
CA ASN A 112 -13.18 -14.12 24.63
C ASN A 112 -13.85 -12.77 24.37
N VAL A 113 -14.84 -12.77 23.48
CA VAL A 113 -15.58 -11.56 23.08
C VAL A 113 -16.12 -10.83 24.30
N ALA A 114 -16.73 -11.54 25.26
CA ALA A 114 -17.23 -10.94 26.50
C ALA A 114 -16.14 -10.21 27.31
N ARG A 115 -14.89 -10.66 27.26
CA ARG A 115 -13.75 -9.98 27.91
C ARG A 115 -13.29 -8.75 27.16
N LEU A 116 -13.35 -8.77 25.82
CA LEU A 116 -13.03 -7.60 24.99
C LEU A 116 -14.12 -6.53 25.10
N THR A 117 -15.39 -6.94 25.09
CA THR A 117 -16.53 -6.03 25.21
C THR A 117 -16.79 -5.57 26.65
N ALA A 118 -16.19 -6.19 27.67
CA ALA A 118 -16.31 -5.76 29.07
C ALA A 118 -15.85 -4.30 29.32
N VAL A 119 -15.02 -3.74 28.43
CA VAL A 119 -14.62 -2.33 28.51
C VAL A 119 -15.67 -1.38 27.95
N TRP A 120 -16.53 -1.87 27.04
CA TRP A 120 -17.47 -1.07 26.28
C TRP A 120 -18.48 -0.30 27.14
N PRO A 121 -19.10 -0.86 28.20
CA PRO A 121 -19.99 -0.08 29.06
C PRO A 121 -19.31 1.15 29.69
N GLY A 122 -18.05 1.03 30.08
CA GLY A 122 -17.28 2.16 30.62
C GLY A 122 -16.94 3.19 29.55
N VAL A 123 -16.60 2.74 28.33
CA VAL A 123 -16.35 3.62 27.18
C VAL A 123 -17.64 4.37 26.79
N LYS A 124 -18.77 3.66 26.66
CA LYS A 124 -20.07 4.24 26.34
C LYS A 124 -20.48 5.30 27.36
N HIS A 125 -20.33 5.00 28.65
CA HIS A 125 -20.59 5.97 29.71
C HIS A 125 -19.70 7.22 29.60
N ALA A 126 -18.42 7.06 29.29
CA ALA A 126 -17.52 8.19 29.04
C ALA A 126 -17.95 8.99 27.80
N LEU A 127 -18.30 8.33 26.70
CA LEU A 127 -18.81 8.96 25.48
C LEU A 127 -20.12 9.71 25.74
N GLU A 128 -21.03 9.19 26.55
CA GLU A 128 -22.25 9.90 26.96
C GLU A 128 -21.92 11.19 27.73
N ILE A 129 -20.98 11.13 28.69
CA ILE A 129 -20.51 12.32 29.42
C ILE A 129 -19.83 13.33 28.49
N GLY A 130 -19.02 12.84 27.56
CA GLY A 130 -18.22 13.63 26.61
C GLY A 130 -18.95 14.07 25.35
N GLY A 131 -20.17 13.57 25.12
CA GLY A 131 -20.96 13.83 23.93
C GLY A 131 -22.20 14.68 24.18
N LYS A 132 -22.69 14.68 25.43
CA LYS A 132 -23.91 15.38 25.79
C LYS A 132 -23.78 16.87 25.48
N ASP A 133 -24.69 17.37 24.67
CA ASP A 133 -24.81 18.77 24.26
C ASP A 133 -23.63 19.29 23.43
N LEU A 134 -22.78 18.43 22.84
CA LEU A 134 -21.78 18.88 21.86
C LEU A 134 -22.48 19.59 20.68
N PRO A 135 -21.97 20.74 20.22
CA PRO A 135 -22.43 21.34 18.97
C PRO A 135 -22.05 20.45 17.79
N SER A 136 -22.73 20.67 16.67
CA SER A 136 -22.34 20.10 15.38
C SER A 136 -21.83 21.20 14.46
N LEU A 137 -20.86 20.87 13.62
CA LEU A 137 -20.40 21.71 12.53
C LEU A 137 -20.62 20.97 11.22
N ASP A 138 -21.17 21.66 10.23
CA ASP A 138 -21.42 21.07 8.92
C ASP A 138 -20.09 20.73 8.23
N LYS A 139 -20.09 19.61 7.50
CA LYS A 139 -18.95 19.26 6.63
C LYS A 139 -18.82 20.37 5.59
N PRO A 140 -17.66 21.04 5.47
CA PRO A 140 -17.50 22.10 4.49
C PRO A 140 -17.55 21.50 3.08
N ASP A 141 -18.08 22.27 2.14
CA ASP A 141 -18.06 21.90 0.73
C ASP A 141 -16.62 21.62 0.30
N TYR A 142 -16.45 20.67 -0.63
CA TYR A 142 -15.13 20.41 -1.19
C TYR A 142 -14.66 21.66 -1.94
N ALA A 143 -13.70 22.36 -1.35
CA ALA A 143 -13.17 23.59 -1.91
C ALA A 143 -12.17 23.24 -3.03
N PHE A 144 -12.67 23.09 -4.26
CA PHE A 144 -11.79 23.00 -5.43
C PHE A 144 -11.20 24.39 -5.70
N HIS A 145 -9.97 24.61 -5.23
CA HIS A 145 -9.21 25.82 -5.57
C HIS A 145 -8.37 25.56 -6.82
N PRO A 146 -8.56 26.33 -7.91
CA PRO A 146 -7.80 26.18 -9.15
C PRO A 146 -6.27 26.30 -8.96
N ASP A 147 -5.84 26.97 -7.88
CA ASP A 147 -4.46 27.34 -7.61
C ASP A 147 -3.75 26.44 -6.57
N GLY A 148 -4.33 25.29 -6.19
CA GLY A 148 -3.63 24.29 -5.37
C GLY A 148 -4.04 24.21 -3.88
N GLY A 149 -5.29 24.51 -3.55
CA GLY A 149 -5.89 24.33 -2.22
C GLY A 149 -6.40 25.62 -1.58
N PRO A 150 -7.12 25.53 -0.43
CA PRO A 150 -7.64 26.70 0.25
C PRO A 150 -6.53 27.61 0.78
N THR A 151 -6.82 28.90 0.83
CA THR A 151 -5.90 29.92 1.35
C THR A 151 -5.99 30.00 2.87
N ILE A 152 -5.02 30.67 3.50
CA ILE A 152 -5.07 30.95 4.94
C ILE A 152 -6.33 31.75 5.29
N GLU A 153 -6.76 32.66 4.42
CA GLU A 153 -7.99 33.41 4.57
C GLU A 153 -9.23 32.51 4.57
N ASP A 154 -9.26 31.45 3.75
CA ASP A 154 -10.34 30.46 3.73
C ASP A 154 -10.40 29.67 5.06
N TYR A 155 -9.24 29.26 5.58
CA TYR A 155 -9.15 28.62 6.91
C TYR A 155 -9.66 29.53 8.03
N ARG A 156 -9.32 30.82 7.98
CA ARG A 156 -9.77 31.82 8.96
C ARG A 156 -11.26 32.09 8.88
N ALA A 157 -11.83 32.19 7.68
CA ALA A 157 -13.26 32.44 7.52
C ALA A 157 -14.11 31.38 8.23
N ARG A 158 -13.67 30.12 8.22
CA ARG A 158 -14.35 29.02 8.91
C ARG A 158 -14.13 29.00 10.42
N THR A 159 -13.07 29.62 10.93
CA THR A 159 -12.90 29.75 12.39
C THR A 159 -14.11 30.45 13.02
N ASP A 160 -14.76 31.34 12.26
CA ASP A 160 -15.96 32.07 12.71
C ASP A 160 -17.24 31.21 12.72
N ASP A 161 -17.24 30.02 12.11
CA ASP A 161 -18.35 29.06 12.20
C ASP A 161 -18.50 28.46 13.61
N LEU A 162 -17.46 28.53 14.43
CA LEU A 162 -17.49 28.12 15.83
C LEU A 162 -17.47 29.33 16.76
N SER A 163 -18.60 29.58 17.42
CA SER A 163 -18.71 30.66 18.41
C SER A 163 -17.79 30.43 19.62
N ALA A 164 -17.38 31.50 20.29
CA ALA A 164 -16.58 31.40 21.52
C ALA A 164 -17.33 30.65 22.64
N GLU A 165 -18.66 30.76 22.69
CA GLU A 165 -19.51 30.02 23.64
C GLU A 165 -19.47 28.51 23.35
N ASP A 166 -19.60 28.12 22.09
CA ASP A 166 -19.51 26.72 21.67
C ASP A 166 -18.10 26.16 21.87
N ALA A 167 -17.05 26.93 21.56
CA ALA A 167 -15.68 26.54 21.82
C ALA A 167 -15.44 26.28 23.33
N LEU A 168 -15.92 27.17 24.21
CA LEU A 168 -15.84 26.98 25.66
C LEU A 168 -16.63 25.73 26.09
N LYS A 169 -17.81 25.51 25.51
CA LYS A 169 -18.64 24.34 25.80
C LYS A 169 -17.95 23.04 25.40
N ILE A 170 -17.39 22.97 24.18
CA ILE A 170 -16.60 21.82 23.71
C ILE A 170 -15.43 21.57 24.66
N ARG A 171 -14.68 22.61 25.03
CA ARG A 171 -13.55 22.49 25.96
C ARG A 171 -13.95 21.90 27.31
N GLN A 172 -15.06 22.36 27.89
CA GLN A 172 -15.55 21.85 29.17
C GLN A 172 -16.03 20.40 29.06
N ILE A 173 -16.69 20.03 27.97
CA ILE A 173 -17.16 18.67 27.71
C ILE A 173 -15.97 17.72 27.48
N HIS A 174 -15.00 18.14 26.65
CA HIS A 174 -13.76 17.42 26.40
C HIS A 174 -12.99 17.14 27.70
N ALA A 175 -12.85 18.14 28.58
CA ALA A 175 -12.23 17.97 29.89
C ALA A 175 -13.00 16.99 30.81
N LYS A 176 -14.34 16.92 30.71
CA LYS A 176 -15.15 15.92 31.42
C LYS A 176 -14.91 14.52 30.85
N TYR A 177 -14.82 14.38 29.52
CA TYR A 177 -14.50 13.11 28.87
C TYR A 177 -13.15 12.56 29.36
N ILE A 178 -12.09 13.38 29.35
CA ILE A 178 -10.75 12.97 29.80
C ILE A 178 -10.80 12.40 31.23
N LYS A 179 -11.57 13.02 32.13
CA LYS A 179 -11.74 12.56 33.51
C LYS A 179 -12.55 11.26 33.62
N ALA A 180 -13.41 10.96 32.64
CA ALA A 180 -14.27 9.79 32.59
C ALA A 180 -13.62 8.59 31.88
N ILE A 181 -12.43 8.74 31.29
CA ILE A 181 -11.72 7.67 30.57
C ILE A 181 -11.61 6.41 31.45
N PRO A 182 -12.10 5.24 30.98
CA PRO A 182 -12.00 4.00 31.74
C PRO A 182 -10.55 3.55 31.86
N LYS A 183 -10.22 2.87 32.97
CA LYS A 183 -8.88 2.31 33.18
C LYS A 183 -8.59 1.17 32.21
N TYR A 184 -7.31 1.02 31.86
CA TYR A 184 -6.83 -0.09 31.03
C TYR A 184 -7.23 -1.46 31.62
N PRO A 185 -7.93 -2.33 30.86
CA PRO A 185 -8.33 -3.64 31.34
C PRO A 185 -7.14 -4.61 31.29
N LYS A 186 -6.33 -4.65 32.36
CA LYS A 186 -5.04 -5.39 32.50
C LYS A 186 -5.00 -6.85 32.03
N LYS A 187 -6.16 -7.47 31.89
CA LYS A 187 -6.30 -8.88 31.54
C LYS A 187 -6.78 -9.03 30.09
N THR A 188 -7.32 -8.02 29.43
CA THR A 188 -8.07 -8.20 28.19
C THR A 188 -7.20 -8.44 26.96
N TYR A 189 -6.13 -7.68 26.81
CA TYR A 189 -5.27 -7.71 25.62
C TYR A 189 -3.96 -8.46 25.88
N LYS A 190 -3.37 -9.04 24.82
CA LYS A 190 -2.07 -9.72 24.91
C LYS A 190 -1.37 -9.81 23.56
N GLY A 191 -0.05 -9.80 23.57
CA GLY A 191 0.77 -10.06 22.38
C GLY A 191 0.76 -8.95 21.33
N ARG A 192 1.48 -9.23 20.24
CA ARG A 192 1.66 -8.37 19.06
C ARG A 192 0.87 -8.93 17.89
N GLY A 193 0.32 -8.04 17.08
CA GLY A 193 -0.34 -8.45 15.84
C GLY A 193 -0.74 -7.28 14.95
N ILE A 194 -1.20 -7.62 13.76
CA ILE A 194 -1.67 -6.66 12.76
C ILE A 194 -3.19 -6.57 12.82
N VAL A 195 -3.71 -5.35 12.69
CA VAL A 195 -5.14 -5.06 12.62
C VAL A 195 -5.41 -4.39 11.28
N MET A 196 -6.39 -4.88 10.54
CA MET A 196 -6.78 -4.33 9.24
C MET A 196 -8.29 -4.24 9.15
N LEU A 197 -8.83 -3.11 8.69
CA LEU A 197 -10.25 -2.97 8.35
C LEU A 197 -10.41 -3.19 6.84
N ALA A 198 -11.13 -4.23 6.45
CA ALA A 198 -11.25 -4.66 5.06
C ALA A 198 -12.58 -5.38 4.81
N GLY A 199 -13.68 -4.65 4.95
CA GLY A 199 -15.02 -5.14 4.59
C GLY A 199 -15.50 -4.63 3.24
N GLY A 200 -16.52 -5.27 2.66
CA GLY A 200 -17.09 -4.86 1.37
C GLY A 200 -16.05 -4.89 0.26
N HIS A 201 -16.01 -3.88 -0.61
CA HIS A 201 -15.05 -3.83 -1.72
C HIS A 201 -13.59 -3.71 -1.28
N TYR A 202 -13.31 -3.16 -0.10
CA TYR A 202 -11.95 -3.07 0.45
C TYR A 202 -11.31 -4.43 0.71
N SER A 203 -12.12 -5.49 0.81
CA SER A 203 -11.59 -6.84 0.98
C SER A 203 -10.79 -7.35 -0.23
N GLU A 204 -11.01 -6.81 -1.43
CA GLU A 204 -10.19 -7.10 -2.60
C GLU A 204 -8.79 -6.46 -2.44
N PHE A 205 -8.70 -5.22 -1.96
CA PHE A 205 -7.43 -4.56 -1.69
C PHE A 205 -6.64 -5.32 -0.62
N ALA A 206 -7.35 -5.78 0.43
CA ALA A 206 -6.78 -6.62 1.45
C ALA A 206 -6.28 -7.97 0.90
N ALA A 207 -6.92 -8.55 -0.12
CA ALA A 207 -6.40 -9.77 -0.73
C ALA A 207 -5.00 -9.55 -1.33
N THR A 208 -4.77 -8.42 -1.99
CA THR A 208 -3.44 -8.03 -2.48
C THR A 208 -2.49 -7.72 -1.32
N SER A 209 -2.85 -6.81 -0.40
CA SER A 209 -1.93 -6.35 0.65
C SER A 209 -1.55 -7.42 1.66
N LEU A 210 -2.47 -8.33 2.00
CA LEU A 210 -2.17 -9.51 2.81
C LEU A 210 -1.26 -10.50 2.07
N GLY A 211 -1.34 -10.55 0.74
CA GLY A 211 -0.41 -11.32 -0.09
C GLY A 211 1.00 -10.77 -0.05
N VAL A 212 1.14 -9.48 -0.29
CA VAL A 212 2.40 -8.76 -0.13
C VAL A 212 2.98 -8.97 1.27
N LEU A 213 2.16 -8.83 2.31
CA LEU A 213 2.56 -9.05 3.71
C LEU A 213 3.12 -10.46 3.96
N ARG A 214 2.56 -11.49 3.31
CA ARG A 214 3.07 -12.87 3.40
C ARG A 214 4.35 -13.05 2.60
N GLU A 215 4.44 -12.47 1.42
CA GLU A 215 5.62 -12.52 0.57
C GLU A 215 6.84 -11.86 1.21
N ILE A 216 6.67 -10.75 1.92
CA ILE A 216 7.77 -10.10 2.65
C ILE A 216 8.21 -10.88 3.91
N GLY A 217 7.54 -11.99 4.23
CA GLY A 217 7.90 -12.90 5.32
C GLY A 217 7.43 -12.47 6.71
N SER A 218 6.30 -11.76 6.81
CA SER A 218 5.72 -11.40 8.11
C SER A 218 5.20 -12.65 8.81
N ILE A 219 5.54 -12.76 10.09
CA ILE A 219 5.13 -13.82 11.01
C ILE A 219 4.06 -13.36 12.01
N LEU A 220 3.65 -12.10 11.97
CA LEU A 220 2.63 -11.58 12.87
C LEU A 220 1.27 -12.23 12.58
N PRO A 221 0.52 -12.58 13.64
CA PRO A 221 -0.89 -12.90 13.50
C PRO A 221 -1.65 -11.64 13.06
N VAL A 222 -2.64 -11.82 12.18
CA VAL A 222 -3.44 -10.72 11.62
C VAL A 222 -4.90 -10.91 12.03
N GLU A 223 -5.55 -9.85 12.51
CA GLU A 223 -6.99 -9.76 12.62
C GLU A 223 -7.53 -8.83 11.53
N VAL A 224 -8.27 -9.39 10.58
CA VAL A 224 -8.95 -8.68 9.50
C VAL A 224 -10.40 -8.46 9.93
N TRP A 225 -10.79 -7.20 9.99
CA TRP A 225 -12.07 -6.73 10.50
C TRP A 225 -12.99 -6.29 9.37
N ARG A 226 -14.28 -6.53 9.55
CA ARG A 226 -15.39 -6.04 8.73
C ARG A 226 -16.43 -5.41 9.65
N ARG A 227 -17.33 -4.61 9.10
CA ARG A 227 -18.47 -4.08 9.84
C ARG A 227 -19.35 -5.21 10.38
N ASP A 228 -19.88 -6.03 9.48
CA ASP A 228 -20.88 -7.08 9.77
C ASP A 228 -21.00 -8.09 8.61
N GLU A 229 -21.98 -8.99 8.70
CA GLU A 229 -22.25 -10.05 7.70
C GLU A 229 -22.59 -9.53 6.29
N ARG A 230 -23.03 -8.28 6.12
CA ARG A 230 -23.36 -7.73 4.78
C ARG A 230 -22.12 -7.39 3.98
N GLU A 231 -21.00 -7.20 4.67
CA GLU A 231 -19.68 -7.02 4.08
C GLU A 231 -18.98 -8.37 3.82
N GLU A 232 -19.65 -9.49 4.11
CA GLU A 232 -19.26 -10.86 3.71
C GLU A 232 -19.85 -11.20 2.33
N LYS A 233 -19.60 -10.35 1.32
CA LYS A 233 -20.12 -10.53 -0.05
C LYS A 233 -19.43 -11.67 -0.83
N HIS A 234 -18.32 -12.22 -0.34
CA HIS A 234 -17.47 -13.16 -1.07
C HIS A 234 -17.31 -14.47 -0.31
N ASP A 235 -18.04 -15.48 -0.77
CA ASP A 235 -17.97 -16.83 -0.23
C ASP A 235 -16.52 -17.32 -0.19
N GLY A 236 -16.07 -17.71 1.01
CA GLY A 236 -14.78 -18.35 1.21
C GLY A 236 -13.59 -17.42 1.48
N TRP A 237 -13.68 -16.09 1.36
CA TRP A 237 -12.51 -15.23 1.63
C TRP A 237 -12.04 -15.31 3.08
N CYS A 238 -12.95 -15.28 4.07
CA CYS A 238 -12.58 -15.50 5.47
C CYS A 238 -11.89 -16.86 5.66
N GLN A 239 -12.42 -17.92 5.04
CA GLN A 239 -11.87 -19.27 5.16
C GLN A 239 -10.49 -19.38 4.52
N GLU A 240 -10.27 -18.67 3.41
CA GLU A 240 -8.99 -18.54 2.73
C GLU A 240 -7.94 -17.90 3.64
N ILE A 241 -8.18 -16.70 4.18
CA ILE A 241 -7.19 -16.02 5.04
C ILE A 241 -6.97 -16.74 6.38
N GLU A 242 -7.96 -17.49 6.87
CA GLU A 242 -7.80 -18.34 8.07
C GLU A 242 -6.76 -19.45 7.86
N ASN A 243 -6.69 -20.02 6.65
CA ASN A 243 -5.67 -21.01 6.28
C ASN A 243 -4.27 -20.37 6.19
N GLU A 244 -4.19 -19.06 5.99
CA GLU A 244 -2.94 -18.28 5.91
C GLU A 244 -2.49 -17.72 7.28
N GLY A 245 -3.10 -18.18 8.37
CA GLY A 245 -2.73 -17.80 9.73
C GLY A 245 -3.30 -16.46 10.17
N MET A 246 -4.40 -16.02 9.56
CA MET A 246 -5.12 -14.78 9.90
C MET A 246 -6.47 -15.10 10.53
N ALA A 247 -7.14 -14.12 11.13
CA ALA A 247 -8.50 -14.28 11.64
C ALA A 247 -9.42 -13.25 11.00
N CYS A 248 -10.59 -13.72 10.60
CA CYS A 248 -11.70 -12.87 10.16
C CYS A 248 -12.55 -12.45 11.37
N ARG A 249 -12.87 -11.17 11.50
CA ARG A 249 -13.67 -10.60 12.60
C ARG A 249 -14.75 -9.68 12.05
N ARG A 250 -15.90 -9.64 12.73
CA ARG A 250 -16.95 -8.63 12.49
C ARG A 250 -17.02 -7.71 13.68
N LEU A 251 -17.13 -6.42 13.43
CA LEU A 251 -17.24 -5.41 14.47
C LEU A 251 -18.61 -5.48 15.17
N SER A 252 -19.67 -5.86 14.44
CA SER A 252 -21.02 -6.09 14.98
C SER A 252 -21.07 -7.17 16.08
N ASP A 253 -20.13 -8.13 16.07
CA ASP A 253 -20.04 -9.14 17.14
C ASP A 253 -19.59 -8.53 18.49
N TYR A 254 -19.10 -7.28 18.50
CA TYR A 254 -18.51 -6.60 19.68
C TYR A 254 -19.31 -5.39 20.16
N LEU A 255 -20.27 -4.92 19.37
CA LEU A 255 -21.00 -3.69 19.63
C LEU A 255 -22.50 -3.97 19.75
N ASP A 256 -23.13 -3.36 20.75
CA ASP A 256 -24.59 -3.34 20.94
C ASP A 256 -25.27 -2.24 20.13
N THR A 257 -24.48 -1.47 19.38
CA THR A 257 -24.93 -0.38 18.52
C THR A 257 -25.15 -0.89 17.11
N ASP A 258 -26.22 -0.42 16.48
CA ASP A 258 -26.39 -0.63 15.04
C ASP A 258 -25.31 0.14 14.27
N LEU A 259 -24.34 -0.60 13.74
CA LEU A 259 -23.24 -0.03 12.97
C LEU A 259 -23.70 0.52 11.62
N ILE A 260 -24.98 0.38 11.25
CA ILE A 260 -25.55 1.02 10.06
C ILE A 260 -25.50 2.54 10.14
N ASP A 261 -25.63 3.10 11.35
CA ASP A 261 -25.67 4.56 11.55
C ASP A 261 -24.29 5.22 11.37
N ILE A 262 -23.22 4.41 11.36
CA ILE A 262 -21.84 4.80 11.00
C ILE A 262 -21.75 4.88 9.46
N LYS A 263 -22.10 6.02 8.88
CA LYS A 263 -22.20 6.17 7.42
C LYS A 263 -20.82 6.23 6.72
N GLY A 264 -19.81 6.84 7.35
CA GLY A 264 -18.53 7.17 6.71
C GLY A 264 -17.51 6.04 6.71
N GLY A 265 -17.56 5.13 7.68
CA GLY A 265 -16.63 4.00 7.79
C GLY A 265 -15.27 4.34 8.39
N TYR A 266 -14.76 5.57 8.18
CA TYR A 266 -13.50 6.07 8.74
C TYR A 266 -13.41 5.87 10.26
N GLU A 267 -14.51 6.10 10.96
CA GLU A 267 -14.60 5.96 12.42
C GLU A 267 -14.40 4.52 12.93
N MET A 268 -14.49 3.51 12.06
CA MET A 268 -14.36 2.11 12.48
C MET A 268 -12.93 1.67 12.72
N LYS A 269 -11.94 2.33 12.12
CA LYS A 269 -10.51 2.00 12.27
C LYS A 269 -10.14 1.91 13.75
N VAL A 270 -10.47 2.95 14.50
CA VAL A 270 -10.17 3.02 15.94
C VAL A 270 -10.95 1.99 16.75
N LEU A 271 -12.15 1.60 16.31
CA LEU A 271 -12.92 0.53 16.97
C LEU A 271 -12.29 -0.85 16.72
N CYS A 272 -11.76 -1.09 15.52
CA CYS A 272 -10.98 -2.30 15.22
C CYS A 272 -9.70 -2.33 16.07
N MET A 273 -9.02 -1.19 16.21
CA MET A 273 -7.90 -1.05 17.14
C MET A 273 -8.34 -1.33 18.59
N LEU A 274 -9.48 -0.82 19.04
CA LEU A 274 -9.99 -1.04 20.40
C LEU A 274 -10.31 -2.52 20.69
N PHE A 275 -11.04 -3.18 19.80
CA PHE A 275 -11.56 -4.53 20.01
C PHE A 275 -10.62 -5.64 19.54
N SER A 276 -9.55 -5.32 18.82
CA SER A 276 -8.51 -6.31 18.51
C SER A 276 -7.92 -6.94 19.77
N SER A 277 -7.58 -8.23 19.68
CA SER A 277 -7.14 -9.00 20.86
C SER A 277 -5.71 -8.67 21.32
N PHE A 278 -4.95 -7.95 20.50
CA PHE A 278 -3.55 -7.60 20.72
C PHE A 278 -3.36 -6.46 21.73
N GLU A 279 -2.28 -6.51 22.52
CA GLU A 279 -1.84 -5.39 23.39
C GLU A 279 -0.99 -4.38 22.62
N GLU A 280 -0.21 -4.87 21.67
CA GLU A 280 0.67 -4.09 20.78
C GLU A 280 0.22 -4.32 19.34
N ILE A 281 -0.16 -3.27 18.62
CA ILE A 281 -0.74 -3.37 17.28
C ILE A 281 0.10 -2.63 16.25
N VAL A 282 0.13 -3.18 15.03
CA VAL A 282 0.33 -2.41 13.81
C VAL A 282 -1.02 -2.39 13.11
N PHE A 283 -1.64 -1.22 13.00
CA PHE A 283 -2.79 -1.04 12.13
C PHE A 283 -2.27 -0.79 10.70
N ILE A 284 -2.90 -1.41 9.70
CA ILE A 284 -2.57 -1.25 8.28
C ILE A 284 -3.89 -1.18 7.50
N ASP A 285 -4.12 -0.13 6.71
CA ASP A 285 -5.26 -0.01 5.80
C ASP A 285 -5.22 -1.08 4.70
N ALA A 286 -6.38 -1.43 4.14
CA ALA A 286 -6.51 -2.53 3.17
C ALA A 286 -5.69 -2.32 1.89
N ASP A 287 -5.46 -1.07 1.51
CA ASP A 287 -4.73 -0.58 0.34
C ASP A 287 -3.32 -0.08 0.70
N ASN A 288 -2.78 -0.52 1.84
CA ASN A 288 -1.44 -0.20 2.27
C ASN A 288 -0.54 -1.44 2.31
N MET A 289 0.53 -1.41 1.52
CA MET A 289 1.38 -2.56 1.24
C MET A 289 2.62 -2.52 2.12
N ALA A 290 2.84 -3.53 2.96
CA ALA A 290 4.09 -3.63 3.74
C ALA A 290 5.26 -4.03 2.84
N LEU A 291 6.26 -3.17 2.70
CA LEU A 291 7.49 -3.43 1.94
C LEU A 291 8.59 -4.06 2.80
N GLN A 292 8.43 -3.98 4.12
CA GLN A 292 9.28 -4.65 5.10
C GLN A 292 8.43 -5.39 6.13
N ARG A 293 9.06 -6.33 6.82
CA ARG A 293 8.49 -7.07 7.95
C ARG A 293 8.00 -6.13 9.06
N PRO A 294 6.67 -5.99 9.32
CA PRO A 294 6.16 -5.03 10.31
C PRO A 294 6.60 -5.32 11.75
N GLU A 295 7.07 -6.53 12.05
CA GLU A 295 7.66 -6.91 13.33
C GLU A 295 8.80 -5.98 13.73
N LEU A 296 9.59 -5.52 12.74
CA LEU A 296 10.74 -4.65 12.93
C LEU A 296 10.37 -3.31 13.57
N LEU A 297 9.13 -2.85 13.37
CA LEU A 297 8.65 -1.60 13.94
C LEU A 297 8.60 -1.66 15.47
N PHE A 298 8.28 -2.83 16.05
CA PHE A 298 8.29 -3.02 17.51
C PHE A 298 9.71 -3.01 18.11
N ASP A 299 10.73 -3.24 17.27
CA ASP A 299 12.12 -3.25 17.70
C ASP A 299 12.81 -1.90 17.47
N SER A 300 12.16 -0.97 16.76
CA SER A 300 12.64 0.39 16.56
C SER A 300 12.79 1.16 17.87
N GLN A 301 13.77 2.07 17.93
CA GLN A 301 13.94 2.94 19.09
C GLN A 301 12.72 3.86 19.28
N ALA A 302 12.18 4.36 18.16
CA ALA A 302 10.94 5.12 18.10
C ALA A 302 9.80 4.45 18.90
N TYR A 303 9.54 3.17 18.65
CA TYR A 303 8.51 2.42 19.38
C TYR A 303 8.89 2.16 20.83
N LYS A 304 10.14 1.79 21.11
CA LYS A 304 10.59 1.50 22.47
C LYS A 304 10.42 2.72 23.39
N ASP A 305 10.71 3.92 22.88
CA ASP A 305 10.66 5.16 23.66
C ASP A 305 9.22 5.58 24.01
N THR A 306 8.29 5.53 23.04
CA THR A 306 6.95 6.13 23.21
C THR A 306 5.83 5.08 23.25
N GLY A 307 6.05 3.92 22.65
CA GLY A 307 5.05 2.90 22.38
C GLY A 307 4.12 3.24 21.22
N VAL A 308 4.36 4.33 20.49
CA VAL A 308 3.55 4.80 19.35
C VAL A 308 4.43 5.33 18.24
N VAL A 309 4.19 4.88 17.01
CA VAL A 309 4.85 5.39 15.79
C VAL A 309 3.76 5.78 14.80
N LEU A 310 3.83 7.03 14.34
CA LEU A 310 2.98 7.63 13.30
C LEU A 310 3.84 8.10 12.13
N TRP A 311 3.19 8.36 11.00
CA TRP A 311 3.83 8.83 9.78
C TRP A 311 3.23 10.16 9.32
N HIS A 312 4.04 10.97 8.65
CA HIS A 312 3.60 12.23 8.07
C HIS A 312 2.77 11.99 6.82
N ASP A 313 1.75 12.82 6.61
CA ASP A 313 1.09 12.97 5.31
C ASP A 313 1.85 14.00 4.43
N TYR A 314 1.31 14.35 3.26
CA TYR A 314 1.93 15.34 2.36
C TYR A 314 1.63 16.80 2.72
N TRP A 315 0.55 17.05 3.45
CA TRP A 315 0.03 18.40 3.68
C TRP A 315 0.22 18.85 5.12
N ASN A 316 0.11 20.16 5.32
CA ASN A 316 0.06 20.74 6.64
C ASN A 316 -1.38 20.82 7.16
N TYR A 317 -1.53 21.05 8.46
CA TYR A 317 -2.84 21.22 9.08
C TYR A 317 -3.60 22.42 8.49
N ASP A 318 -4.88 22.20 8.20
CA ASP A 318 -5.89 23.19 7.81
C ASP A 318 -7.02 23.28 8.85
N ASN A 319 -6.68 23.03 10.12
CA ASN A 319 -7.60 23.09 11.25
C ASN A 319 -8.07 24.53 11.54
N ILE A 320 -9.22 24.67 12.21
CA ILE A 320 -9.68 25.98 12.70
C ILE A 320 -8.82 26.48 13.89
N ASP A 321 -8.72 27.79 14.10
CA ASP A 321 -7.88 28.39 15.17
C ASP A 321 -8.27 27.93 16.58
N TRP A 322 -9.51 27.46 16.74
CA TRP A 322 -10.05 27.00 18.02
C TRP A 322 -9.53 25.64 18.47
N LEU A 323 -8.86 24.86 17.61
CA LEU A 323 -8.52 23.46 17.89
C LEU A 323 -7.74 23.29 19.21
N ASP A 324 -6.64 24.03 19.38
CA ASP A 324 -5.81 23.98 20.58
C ASP A 324 -6.54 24.45 21.85
N TYR A 325 -7.48 25.40 21.69
CA TYR A 325 -8.31 25.87 22.78
C TYR A 325 -9.29 24.78 23.23
N VAL A 326 -10.01 24.16 22.29
CA VAL A 326 -11.06 23.18 22.62
C VAL A 326 -10.51 21.88 23.19
N ILE A 327 -9.28 21.51 22.86
CA ILE A 327 -8.60 20.34 23.45
C ILE A 327 -7.81 20.68 24.74
N GLY A 328 -7.82 21.94 25.17
CA GLY A 328 -7.18 22.39 26.42
C GLY A 328 -5.66 22.51 26.38
N VAL A 329 -5.08 22.69 25.18
CA VAL A 329 -3.64 22.94 24.98
C VAL A 329 -3.30 24.42 25.16
N SER A 330 -4.18 25.31 24.70
CA SER A 330 -4.04 26.77 24.81
C SER A 330 -5.24 27.41 25.53
N ASP A 331 -5.04 28.58 26.12
CA ASP A 331 -6.11 29.42 26.69
C ASP A 331 -6.70 30.41 25.67
N GLU A 332 -6.10 30.50 24.48
CA GLU A 332 -6.50 31.38 23.38
C GLU A 332 -6.49 30.63 22.04
N LYS A 333 -7.29 31.10 21.07
CA LYS A 333 -7.25 30.61 19.69
C LYS A 333 -5.89 30.90 19.05
N ASN A 334 -5.39 30.00 18.20
CA ASN A 334 -4.07 30.13 17.60
C ASN A 334 -3.91 29.27 16.34
N GLU A 335 -2.87 29.57 15.57
CA GLU A 335 -2.49 28.89 14.32
C GLU A 335 -1.29 27.93 14.50
N ASN A 336 -1.02 27.47 15.73
CA ASN A 336 0.21 26.76 16.09
C ASN A 336 0.45 25.48 15.29
N LEU A 337 -0.58 24.89 14.67
CA LEU A 337 -0.48 23.64 13.91
C LEU A 337 -0.30 23.86 12.41
N TRP A 338 -0.57 25.03 11.86
CA TRP A 338 -0.61 25.26 10.40
C TRP A 338 0.74 25.10 9.70
N GLU A 339 1.84 25.27 10.42
CA GLU A 339 3.19 25.02 9.89
C GLU A 339 3.64 23.56 10.11
N HIS A 340 2.83 22.73 10.75
CA HIS A 340 3.13 21.32 10.98
C HIS A 340 2.45 20.44 9.94
N THR A 341 3.19 19.43 9.49
CA THR A 341 2.67 18.39 8.61
C THR A 341 1.70 17.47 9.35
N THR A 342 0.57 17.15 8.71
CA THR A 342 -0.44 16.22 9.22
C THR A 342 0.09 14.79 9.28
N HIS A 343 -0.75 13.87 9.76
CA HIS A 343 -0.40 12.47 9.88
C HIS A 343 -1.25 11.57 8.99
N GLU A 344 -0.61 10.60 8.35
CA GLU A 344 -1.30 9.52 7.67
C GLU A 344 -1.74 8.45 8.70
N SER A 345 -2.94 7.90 8.52
CA SER A 345 -3.51 6.84 9.35
C SER A 345 -3.56 5.49 8.65
N GLY A 346 -3.06 5.41 7.41
CA GLY A 346 -2.84 4.18 6.64
C GLY A 346 -2.00 3.15 7.40
N GLU A 347 -1.10 3.59 8.27
CA GLU A 347 -0.30 2.74 9.14
C GLU A 347 -0.06 3.40 10.50
N ILE A 348 -0.29 2.63 11.57
CA ILE A 348 -0.15 3.12 12.96
C ILE A 348 0.44 2.02 13.83
N VAL A 349 1.51 2.30 14.57
CA VAL A 349 2.02 1.36 15.59
C VAL A 349 1.57 1.85 16.96
N TRP A 350 0.97 0.98 17.77
CA TRP A 350 0.38 1.39 19.05
C TRP A 350 0.52 0.36 20.16
N ASN A 351 0.96 0.79 21.34
CA ASN A 351 0.92 0.02 22.58
C ASN A 351 -0.30 0.43 23.43
N LYS A 352 -1.35 -0.41 23.45
CA LYS A 352 -2.61 -0.09 24.15
C LYS A 352 -2.41 0.10 25.65
N LYS A 353 -1.51 -0.67 26.27
CA LYS A 353 -1.29 -0.62 27.71
C LYS A 353 -0.59 0.66 28.15
N ARG A 354 0.41 1.12 27.37
CA ARG A 354 1.15 2.36 27.64
C ARG A 354 0.33 3.61 27.31
N ASN A 355 -0.48 3.55 26.26
CA ASN A 355 -1.20 4.68 25.68
C ASN A 355 -2.71 4.43 25.59
N TRP A 356 -3.28 3.87 26.66
CA TRP A 356 -4.71 3.52 26.73
C TRP A 356 -5.61 4.77 26.73
N ASP A 357 -5.23 5.77 27.50
CA ASP A 357 -5.88 7.08 27.58
C ASP A 357 -5.94 7.77 26.21
N ALA A 358 -4.82 7.79 25.49
CA ALA A 358 -4.74 8.32 24.13
C ALA A 358 -5.61 7.51 23.16
N LEU A 359 -5.69 6.18 23.30
CA LEU A 359 -6.56 5.36 22.46
C LEU A 359 -8.04 5.66 22.73
N MET A 360 -8.43 5.84 24.00
CA MET A 360 -9.81 6.23 24.34
C MET A 360 -10.13 7.62 23.79
N LEU A 361 -9.18 8.55 23.87
CA LEU A 361 -9.38 9.89 23.33
C LEU A 361 -9.45 9.89 21.79
N ALA A 362 -8.68 9.03 21.10
CA ALA A 362 -8.85 8.80 19.68
C ALA A 362 -10.24 8.18 19.35
N VAL A 363 -10.72 7.22 20.15
CA VAL A 363 -12.09 6.68 20.01
C VAL A 363 -13.12 7.80 20.12
N TYR A 364 -12.96 8.70 21.07
CA TYR A 364 -13.83 9.85 21.26
C TYR A 364 -13.83 10.81 20.07
N TYR A 365 -12.66 11.17 19.56
CA TYR A 365 -12.55 12.06 18.41
C TYR A 365 -13.16 11.45 17.14
N ASN A 366 -13.02 10.15 16.92
CA ASN A 366 -13.64 9.47 15.78
C ASN A 366 -15.15 9.27 15.98
N TYR A 367 -15.59 8.94 17.20
CA TYR A 367 -17.01 8.75 17.50
C TYR A 367 -17.82 10.04 17.31
N PHE A 368 -17.25 11.20 17.66
CA PHE A 368 -17.84 12.51 17.39
C PHE A 368 -17.22 13.20 16.17
N GLY A 369 -16.48 12.45 15.35
CA GLY A 369 -15.75 12.93 14.17
C GLY A 369 -16.69 13.52 13.12
N PRO A 370 -17.64 12.73 12.60
CA PRO A 370 -18.50 13.16 11.51
C PRO A 370 -19.37 14.39 11.81
N LYS A 371 -19.66 14.65 13.08
CA LYS A 371 -20.48 15.79 13.50
C LYS A 371 -19.66 17.00 13.95
N LEU A 372 -18.38 16.83 14.27
CA LEU A 372 -17.60 17.87 14.90
C LEU A 372 -16.09 17.74 14.62
N TYR A 373 -15.43 16.70 15.14
CA TYR A 373 -13.95 16.71 15.19
C TYR A 373 -13.27 16.63 13.83
N TYR A 374 -13.85 15.94 12.85
CA TYR A 374 -13.28 15.91 11.49
C TYR A 374 -13.31 17.31 10.86
N THR A 375 -14.37 18.07 11.14
CA THR A 375 -14.52 19.46 10.72
C THR A 375 -13.60 20.38 11.53
N LEU A 376 -13.40 20.16 12.83
CA LEU A 376 -12.41 20.95 13.58
C LEU A 376 -10.97 20.78 13.06
N LEU A 377 -10.65 19.58 12.58
CA LEU A 377 -9.32 19.19 12.12
C LEU A 377 -9.03 19.57 10.67
N ASN A 378 -10.00 19.42 9.75
CA ASN A 378 -9.74 19.46 8.31
C ASN A 378 -10.78 20.27 7.54
N PHE A 379 -10.37 20.95 6.46
CA PHE A 379 -11.24 21.74 5.57
C PHE A 379 -11.85 20.93 4.43
N ASN A 380 -11.89 19.59 4.54
CA ASN A 380 -12.36 18.68 3.47
C ASN A 380 -11.55 18.76 2.15
N TYR A 381 -10.46 19.54 2.10
CA TYR A 381 -9.56 19.61 0.94
C TYR A 381 -8.61 18.41 0.90
N ALA A 382 -7.83 18.24 1.97
CA ALA A 382 -6.81 17.19 2.07
C ALA A 382 -7.32 15.96 2.87
N GLY A 383 -8.61 15.65 2.69
CA GLY A 383 -9.29 14.57 3.38
C GLY A 383 -10.03 15.01 4.65
N TRP A 384 -11.28 14.57 4.78
CA TRP A 384 -12.10 14.76 5.97
C TRP A 384 -12.29 13.40 6.64
N GLY A 385 -11.68 13.18 7.80
CA GLY A 385 -11.70 11.86 8.42
C GLY A 385 -10.82 11.69 9.66
N ASP A 386 -10.44 10.44 9.92
CA ASP A 386 -9.80 9.92 11.12
C ASP A 386 -8.32 10.27 11.27
N LYS A 387 -7.65 10.57 10.15
CA LYS A 387 -6.19 10.78 10.01
C LYS A 387 -5.51 11.43 11.22
N ASP A 388 -5.84 12.69 11.49
CA ASP A 388 -5.17 13.47 12.53
C ASP A 388 -5.70 13.24 13.96
N THR A 389 -6.77 12.47 14.11
CA THR A 389 -7.36 12.22 15.44
C THR A 389 -6.41 11.48 16.38
N PHE A 390 -5.51 10.66 15.84
CA PHE A 390 -4.53 9.88 16.61
C PHE A 390 -3.46 10.79 17.21
N ALA A 391 -2.85 11.67 16.42
CA ALA A 391 -1.88 12.65 16.90
C ALA A 391 -2.54 13.68 17.84
N LEU A 392 -3.77 14.10 17.54
CA LEU A 392 -4.56 15.01 18.37
C LEU A 392 -4.72 14.47 19.81
N ALA A 393 -4.93 13.16 19.97
CA ALA A 393 -5.07 12.53 21.28
C ALA A 393 -3.82 12.69 22.15
N PHE A 394 -2.62 12.54 21.57
CA PHE A 394 -1.37 12.77 22.31
C PHE A 394 -1.15 14.25 22.61
N ARG A 395 -1.47 15.13 21.67
CA ARG A 395 -1.37 16.58 21.84
C ARG A 395 -2.23 17.05 23.02
N ALA A 396 -3.50 16.66 23.04
CA ALA A 396 -4.43 16.99 24.13
C ALA A 396 -3.98 16.46 25.50
N LEU A 397 -3.41 15.25 25.54
CA LEU A 397 -2.90 14.65 26.77
C LEU A 397 -1.48 15.09 27.15
N LYS A 398 -0.83 15.91 26.31
CA LYS A 398 0.59 16.32 26.44
C LYS A 398 1.52 15.11 26.60
N LYS A 399 1.24 14.03 25.86
CA LYS A 399 2.01 12.78 25.89
C LYS A 399 2.98 12.71 24.71
N PRO A 400 4.18 12.14 24.90
CA PRO A 400 5.09 11.92 23.80
C PRO A 400 4.60 10.79 22.89
N PHE A 401 4.76 10.97 21.59
CA PHE A 401 4.64 9.96 20.54
C PHE A 401 5.77 10.20 19.52
N HIS A 402 6.05 9.21 18.67
CA HIS A 402 7.06 9.36 17.63
C HIS A 402 6.38 9.53 16.28
N THR A 403 6.78 10.56 15.53
CA THR A 403 6.48 10.68 14.10
C THR A 403 7.75 10.41 13.32
N VAL A 404 7.67 9.55 12.30
CA VAL A 404 8.80 9.27 11.42
C VAL A 404 9.25 10.56 10.74
N LEU A 405 10.50 10.96 10.99
CA LEU A 405 11.04 12.26 10.56
C LEU A 405 11.33 12.35 9.06
N ALA A 406 11.56 11.21 8.40
CA ALA A 406 11.76 11.19 6.96
C ALA A 406 10.39 11.46 6.29
N PRO A 407 10.30 12.45 5.38
CA PRO A 407 9.05 12.72 4.68
C PRO A 407 8.64 11.55 3.79
N PRO A 408 7.34 11.43 3.45
CA PRO A 408 6.90 10.44 2.48
C PRO A 408 7.60 10.63 1.12
N GLY A 409 7.93 9.51 0.48
CA GLY A 409 8.39 9.48 -0.91
C GLY A 409 7.23 9.23 -1.87
N ASP A 410 7.48 9.40 -3.17
CA ASP A 410 6.47 9.18 -4.20
C ASP A 410 6.80 7.95 -5.05
N ALA A 411 5.81 7.08 -5.26
CA ALA A 411 5.80 6.14 -6.38
C ALA A 411 4.99 6.78 -7.52
N TRP A 412 5.62 7.00 -8.67
CA TRP A 412 4.99 7.66 -9.82
C TRP A 412 4.46 6.65 -10.83
N GLU A 413 3.38 7.03 -11.54
CA GLU A 413 3.01 6.32 -12.75
C GLU A 413 4.07 6.59 -13.83
N ARG A 414 4.39 5.54 -14.60
CA ARG A 414 5.42 5.58 -15.62
C ARG A 414 5.18 6.69 -16.64
N GLY A 415 6.21 7.51 -16.85
CA GLY A 415 6.13 8.66 -17.77
C GLY A 415 5.27 9.83 -17.27
N LYS A 416 4.82 9.79 -16.01
CA LYS A 416 3.98 10.82 -15.37
C LYS A 416 4.58 11.37 -14.08
N VAL A 417 5.92 11.32 -13.95
CA VAL A 417 6.66 11.89 -12.81
C VAL A 417 6.21 13.33 -12.54
N ASN A 418 5.97 13.66 -11.27
CA ASN A 418 5.45 14.94 -10.78
C ASN A 418 4.00 15.29 -11.21
N THR A 419 3.30 14.41 -11.92
CA THR A 419 1.94 14.68 -12.42
C THR A 419 0.90 13.66 -11.97
N ARG A 420 1.26 12.37 -11.89
CA ARG A 420 0.35 11.30 -11.44
C ARG A 420 1.09 10.30 -10.56
N ARG A 421 0.73 10.29 -9.27
CA ARG A 421 1.26 9.34 -8.29
C ARG A 421 0.50 8.02 -8.38
N VAL A 422 1.19 6.92 -8.13
CA VAL A 422 0.59 5.62 -7.83
C VAL A 422 0.27 5.55 -6.33
N GLY A 423 1.23 5.97 -5.50
CA GLY A 423 1.09 5.94 -4.05
C GLY A 423 2.21 6.64 -3.31
N MET A 424 2.06 6.65 -2.01
CA MET A 424 2.95 7.25 -1.02
C MET A 424 3.86 6.19 -0.42
N LEU A 425 5.17 6.40 -0.47
CA LEU A 425 6.16 5.57 0.20
C LEU A 425 6.38 6.10 1.61
N GLN A 426 6.11 5.26 2.61
CA GLN A 426 6.23 5.62 4.02
C GLN A 426 7.47 4.97 4.61
N MET A 427 8.34 5.78 5.22
CA MET A 427 9.71 5.41 5.55
C MET A 427 9.81 4.62 6.87
N ALA A 428 10.81 3.75 6.99
CA ALA A 428 11.10 3.04 8.22
C ALA A 428 11.66 4.00 9.29
N PRO A 429 11.21 3.92 10.56
CA PRO A 429 11.69 4.79 11.62
C PRO A 429 13.20 4.59 11.87
N GLY A 430 13.96 5.68 11.86
CA GLY A 430 15.40 5.67 12.14
C GLY A 430 16.29 5.13 11.03
N SER A 431 15.78 4.99 9.79
CA SER A 431 16.59 4.64 8.62
C SER A 431 17.35 5.85 8.07
N ASP A 432 18.65 5.67 7.81
CA ASP A 432 19.52 6.64 7.12
C ASP A 432 20.53 5.88 6.24
N PRO A 433 20.43 5.95 4.90
CA PRO A 433 19.41 6.69 4.14
C PRO A 433 17.99 6.15 4.38
N PRO A 434 16.93 6.95 4.14
CA PRO A 434 15.55 6.51 4.30
C PRO A 434 15.22 5.28 3.43
N VAL A 435 14.62 4.27 4.04
CA VAL A 435 14.13 3.05 3.36
C VAL A 435 12.63 2.91 3.58
N ALA A 436 11.87 2.64 2.53
CA ALA A 436 10.42 2.50 2.60
C ALA A 436 10.02 1.26 3.41
N ALA A 437 9.13 1.44 4.38
CA ALA A 437 8.46 0.39 5.13
C ALA A 437 7.11 0.03 4.52
N PHE A 438 6.42 1.02 3.93
CA PHE A 438 5.10 0.82 3.33
C PHE A 438 4.95 1.57 1.99
N LEU A 439 4.02 1.08 1.16
CA LEU A 439 3.46 1.78 0.01
C LEU A 439 1.95 1.89 0.21
N HIS A 440 1.48 3.08 0.56
CA HIS A 440 0.05 3.38 0.62
C HIS A 440 -0.41 3.84 -0.76
N VAL A 441 -1.20 3.03 -1.49
CA VAL A 441 -1.65 3.37 -2.85
C VAL A 441 -2.82 4.34 -2.82
N THR A 442 -2.62 5.53 -3.38
CA THR A 442 -3.56 6.67 -3.23
C THR A 442 -4.40 6.95 -4.47
N THR A 443 -3.97 6.47 -5.64
CA THR A 443 -4.64 6.81 -6.92
C THR A 443 -5.41 5.62 -7.47
N VAL A 444 -4.77 4.66 -8.13
CA VAL A 444 -5.43 3.43 -8.59
C VAL A 444 -5.18 2.36 -7.53
N LYS A 445 -6.25 1.95 -6.84
CA LYS A 445 -6.17 0.96 -5.76
C LYS A 445 -5.72 -0.38 -6.34
N TRP A 446 -4.72 -1.01 -5.73
CA TRP A 446 -4.07 -2.21 -6.31
C TRP A 446 -4.93 -3.47 -6.20
N SER A 447 -5.91 -3.56 -7.09
CA SER A 447 -6.87 -4.65 -7.24
C SER A 447 -6.94 -5.08 -8.70
N HIS A 448 -7.28 -6.34 -8.97
CA HIS A 448 -7.39 -6.77 -10.36
C HIS A 448 -8.62 -6.19 -11.04
N ARG A 449 -9.66 -5.78 -10.30
CA ARG A 449 -10.76 -5.01 -10.88
C ARG A 449 -10.27 -3.65 -11.33
N ASP A 450 -9.71 -2.85 -10.43
CA ASP A 450 -9.36 -1.46 -10.71
C ASP A 450 -8.27 -1.31 -11.79
N PHE A 451 -7.35 -2.29 -11.88
CA PHE A 451 -6.26 -2.28 -12.86
C PHE A 451 -6.61 -2.91 -14.22
N VAL A 452 -7.48 -3.91 -14.25
CA VAL A 452 -7.59 -4.82 -15.42
C VAL A 452 -8.99 -4.83 -16.02
N CYS A 453 -9.97 -4.30 -15.30
CA CYS A 453 -11.36 -4.34 -15.72
C CYS A 453 -11.76 -3.06 -16.46
N ASP A 454 -11.83 -3.13 -17.78
CA ASP A 454 -12.60 -2.20 -18.61
C ASP A 454 -13.96 -2.84 -18.93
N GLY A 455 -15.01 -2.37 -18.25
CA GLY A 455 -16.40 -2.77 -18.49
C GLY A 455 -16.73 -4.22 -18.13
N CYS A 456 -16.10 -4.81 -17.11
CA CYS A 456 -16.62 -6.08 -16.57
C CYS A 456 -17.95 -5.78 -15.88
N LEU A 457 -19.03 -6.15 -16.56
CA LEU A 457 -20.35 -6.42 -15.97
C LEU A 457 -20.14 -7.19 -14.65
N PRO A 458 -20.96 -6.91 -13.61
CA PRO A 458 -20.52 -6.98 -12.24
C PRO A 458 -19.81 -8.30 -11.97
N ILE A 459 -18.53 -8.20 -11.58
CA ILE A 459 -17.76 -9.32 -11.03
C ILE A 459 -18.51 -9.94 -9.83
N TRP A 460 -19.50 -9.20 -9.28
CA TRP A 460 -20.38 -9.55 -8.18
C TRP A 460 -21.67 -10.24 -8.68
N HIS A 461 -21.81 -11.52 -8.35
CA HIS A 461 -23.06 -12.27 -8.57
C HIS A 461 -24.27 -11.75 -7.76
N THR A 462 -24.08 -10.78 -6.87
CA THR A 462 -25.08 -10.35 -5.87
C THR A 462 -25.55 -8.90 -6.02
N GLU A 463 -25.03 -8.15 -6.98
CA GLU A 463 -25.53 -6.80 -7.28
C GLU A 463 -26.45 -6.89 -8.48
N SER A 464 -27.64 -6.28 -8.36
CA SER A 464 -28.66 -6.27 -9.40
C SER A 464 -28.00 -5.92 -10.75
N PRO A 465 -28.34 -6.60 -11.87
CA PRO A 465 -27.82 -6.28 -13.20
C PRO A 465 -28.01 -4.82 -13.64
N GLY A 466 -28.74 -4.01 -12.87
CA GLY A 466 -29.02 -2.60 -13.11
C GLY A 466 -28.08 -1.58 -12.42
N ASP A 467 -27.18 -2.00 -11.51
CA ASP A 467 -26.20 -1.09 -10.90
C ASP A 467 -24.82 -1.78 -10.85
N PRO A 468 -23.99 -1.66 -11.90
CA PRO A 468 -22.59 -2.06 -11.79
C PRO A 468 -21.91 -1.14 -10.77
N PHE A 469 -21.38 -1.69 -9.67
CA PHE A 469 -20.47 -0.93 -8.82
C PHE A 469 -19.21 -0.58 -9.63
N ILE A 470 -19.12 0.69 -10.01
CA ILE A 470 -17.92 1.31 -10.58
C ILE A 470 -17.14 1.83 -9.38
N SER A 471 -15.93 1.30 -9.17
CA SER A 471 -15.03 1.86 -8.16
C SER A 471 -14.69 3.30 -8.58
N GLY A 472 -14.74 4.25 -7.65
CA GLY A 472 -14.27 5.62 -7.92
C GLY A 472 -12.78 5.70 -8.32
N TRP A 473 -12.06 4.58 -8.20
CA TRP A 473 -10.64 4.41 -8.53
C TRP A 473 -10.40 3.48 -9.71
N GLU A 474 -11.46 3.03 -10.39
CA GLU A 474 -11.35 2.25 -11.62
C GLU A 474 -10.67 3.10 -12.69
N ASP A 475 -9.76 2.48 -13.44
CA ASP A 475 -9.19 3.07 -14.64
C ASP A 475 -10.22 3.08 -15.79
N SER A 476 -11.29 3.86 -15.60
CA SER A 476 -12.45 3.96 -16.49
C SER A 476 -12.11 4.41 -17.92
N ASN A 477 -10.98 5.11 -18.08
CA ASN A 477 -10.46 5.53 -19.38
C ASN A 477 -9.48 4.50 -19.99
N SER A 478 -9.22 3.39 -19.29
CA SER A 478 -8.23 2.39 -19.68
C SER A 478 -6.85 2.99 -19.95
N GLU A 479 -6.42 3.98 -19.16
CA GLU A 479 -5.13 4.68 -19.31
C GLU A 479 -3.94 3.78 -18.96
N LEU A 480 -4.14 2.79 -18.08
CA LEU A 480 -3.15 1.77 -17.70
C LEU A 480 -3.14 0.59 -18.68
N TYR A 481 -4.23 0.38 -19.43
CA TYR A 481 -4.38 -0.73 -20.37
C TYR A 481 -3.26 -0.82 -21.43
N PRO A 482 -2.76 0.28 -22.03
CA PRO A 482 -1.62 0.26 -22.93
C PRO A 482 -0.33 -0.28 -22.31
N PHE A 483 -0.06 0.02 -21.02
CA PHE A 483 1.11 -0.50 -20.30
C PHE A 483 1.00 -2.01 -20.14
N LEU A 484 -0.18 -2.49 -19.76
CA LEU A 484 -0.47 -3.93 -19.61
C LEU A 484 -0.28 -4.71 -20.92
N HIS A 485 -0.61 -4.11 -22.06
CA HIS A 485 -0.49 -4.76 -23.38
C HIS A 485 0.89 -4.61 -24.02
N SER A 486 1.63 -3.56 -23.65
CA SER A 486 2.96 -3.28 -24.18
C SER A 486 4.09 -3.88 -23.34
N ASN A 487 3.74 -4.65 -22.30
CA ASN A 487 4.67 -5.23 -21.34
C ASN A 487 5.60 -4.20 -20.68
N LEU A 488 5.01 -3.07 -20.26
CA LEU A 488 5.73 -2.00 -19.56
C LEU A 488 5.32 -1.96 -18.09
N SER A 489 6.29 -1.73 -17.20
CA SER A 489 6.01 -1.42 -15.79
C SER A 489 5.04 -0.24 -15.68
N ILE A 490 4.15 -0.29 -14.71
CA ILE A 490 3.22 0.78 -14.38
C ILE A 490 3.90 1.81 -13.48
N ILE A 491 4.75 1.35 -12.56
CA ILE A 491 5.50 2.23 -11.67
C ILE A 491 6.76 2.71 -12.40
N GLU A 492 7.06 3.99 -12.25
CA GLU A 492 8.32 4.59 -12.73
C GLU A 492 9.49 4.08 -11.87
N PRO A 493 10.45 3.32 -12.43
CA PRO A 493 11.60 2.84 -11.68
C PRO A 493 12.59 3.96 -11.34
N GLU A 494 12.71 4.99 -12.18
CA GLU A 494 13.69 6.05 -11.97
C GLU A 494 13.41 6.81 -10.66
N GLY A 495 14.36 6.76 -9.73
CA GLY A 495 14.25 7.42 -8.42
C GLY A 495 13.48 6.63 -7.36
N LEU A 496 12.91 5.47 -7.69
CA LEU A 496 12.28 4.55 -6.73
C LEU A 496 13.33 3.76 -5.94
N ASP A 497 14.38 3.29 -6.63
CA ASP A 497 15.40 2.37 -6.09
C ASP A 497 16.09 2.87 -4.81
N LYS A 498 16.23 4.20 -4.65
CA LYS A 498 16.86 4.79 -3.45
C LYS A 498 16.08 4.53 -2.15
N TYR A 499 14.80 4.19 -2.25
CA TYR A 499 13.94 3.92 -1.10
C TYR A 499 13.64 2.42 -0.94
N MET A 500 13.95 1.58 -1.93
CA MET A 500 13.52 0.19 -1.90
C MET A 500 14.34 -0.61 -0.89
N PRO A 501 13.67 -1.36 0.01
CA PRO A 501 14.37 -2.33 0.85
C PRO A 501 14.92 -3.47 -0.02
N THR A 502 15.75 -4.34 0.55
CA THR A 502 16.18 -5.56 -0.13
C THR A 502 15.12 -6.65 -0.03
N THR A 503 15.08 -7.53 -1.02
CA THR A 503 14.26 -8.74 -0.99
C THR A 503 14.66 -9.58 0.25
N PRO A 504 13.68 -10.11 1.02
CA PRO A 504 13.99 -10.87 2.23
C PRO A 504 14.98 -12.01 1.98
N GLY A 505 16.11 -11.99 2.70
CA GLY A 505 17.15 -13.02 2.60
C GLY A 505 18.16 -12.82 1.46
N THR A 506 18.11 -11.70 0.73
CA THR A 506 19.07 -11.35 -0.32
C THR A 506 19.56 -9.90 -0.18
N ASP A 507 20.58 -9.54 -0.96
CA ASP A 507 21.08 -8.17 -1.12
C ASP A 507 20.51 -7.48 -2.38
N VAL A 508 19.51 -8.09 -3.02
CA VAL A 508 18.88 -7.57 -4.24
C VAL A 508 17.77 -6.60 -3.84
N PRO A 509 17.63 -5.42 -4.49
CA PRO A 509 16.50 -4.53 -4.26
C PRO A 509 15.17 -5.23 -4.50
N LEU A 510 14.18 -4.93 -3.64
CA LEU A 510 12.83 -5.47 -3.75
C LEU A 510 12.22 -5.04 -5.09
N GLN A 511 11.83 -6.02 -5.90
CA GLN A 511 11.08 -5.81 -7.14
C GLN A 511 9.62 -5.49 -6.82
N LEU A 512 9.37 -4.24 -6.43
CA LEU A 512 8.08 -3.77 -5.92
C LEU A 512 6.89 -4.20 -6.79
N GLU A 513 6.90 -3.81 -8.06
CA GLU A 513 5.76 -4.06 -8.94
C GLU A 513 5.58 -5.56 -9.23
N ALA A 514 6.66 -6.32 -9.40
CA ALA A 514 6.57 -7.76 -9.61
C ALA A 514 5.95 -8.49 -8.41
N MET A 515 6.30 -8.10 -7.18
CA MET A 515 5.69 -8.60 -5.95
C MET A 515 4.20 -8.24 -5.87
N LEU A 516 3.84 -6.99 -6.18
CA LEU A 516 2.44 -6.56 -6.20
C LEU A 516 1.62 -7.38 -7.21
N TRP A 517 2.14 -7.61 -8.43
CA TRP A 517 1.47 -8.43 -9.44
C TRP A 517 1.38 -9.91 -9.08
N ARG A 518 2.36 -10.44 -8.33
CA ARG A 518 2.29 -11.80 -7.80
C ARG A 518 1.09 -11.97 -6.86
N ALA A 519 0.90 -11.02 -5.94
CA ALA A 519 -0.27 -10.99 -5.06
C ALA A 519 -1.58 -10.78 -5.85
N THR A 520 -1.59 -9.89 -6.85
CA THR A 520 -2.75 -9.65 -7.72
C THR A 520 -3.14 -10.88 -8.54
N GLU A 521 -2.17 -11.66 -9.07
CA GLU A 521 -2.48 -12.92 -9.80
C GLU A 521 -3.15 -13.93 -8.90
N TYR A 522 -2.70 -14.03 -7.65
CA TYR A 522 -3.33 -14.91 -6.69
C TYR A 522 -4.80 -14.52 -6.48
N ALA A 523 -5.09 -13.24 -6.24
CA ALA A 523 -6.47 -12.76 -6.12
C ALA A 523 -7.29 -13.03 -7.40
N ALA A 524 -6.75 -12.65 -8.57
CA ALA A 524 -7.45 -12.75 -9.86
C ALA A 524 -7.65 -14.18 -10.37
N CYS A 525 -6.79 -15.13 -10.00
CA CYS A 525 -6.79 -16.48 -10.56
C CYS A 525 -7.06 -17.60 -9.55
N ARG A 526 -6.69 -17.42 -8.29
CA ARG A 526 -6.60 -18.53 -7.30
C ARG A 526 -7.56 -18.37 -6.15
N SER A 527 -7.85 -17.14 -5.74
CA SER A 527 -8.77 -16.88 -4.64
C SER A 527 -10.19 -17.37 -4.97
N PRO A 528 -10.81 -18.20 -4.13
CA PRO A 528 -12.21 -18.60 -4.31
C PRO A 528 -13.18 -17.41 -4.34
N ALA A 529 -12.81 -16.32 -3.67
CA ALA A 529 -13.62 -15.14 -3.47
C ALA A 529 -13.55 -14.13 -4.62
N TRP A 530 -12.38 -14.02 -5.28
CA TRP A 530 -12.08 -12.91 -6.20
C TRP A 530 -11.78 -13.34 -7.63
N ARG A 531 -11.51 -14.63 -7.86
CA ARG A 531 -11.04 -15.09 -9.17
C ARG A 531 -12.02 -14.74 -10.31
N HIS A 532 -11.47 -14.33 -11.45
CA HIS A 532 -12.24 -14.00 -12.63
C HIS A 532 -11.43 -14.25 -13.90
N GLU A 533 -12.05 -14.87 -14.91
CA GLU A 533 -11.33 -15.47 -16.03
C GLU A 533 -10.55 -14.44 -16.87
N ARG A 534 -11.19 -13.31 -17.20
CA ARG A 534 -10.57 -12.24 -18.01
C ARG A 534 -9.43 -11.57 -17.28
N THR A 535 -9.63 -11.21 -16.01
CA THR A 535 -8.61 -10.51 -15.21
C THR A 535 -7.43 -11.43 -14.92
N CYS A 536 -7.70 -12.71 -14.64
CA CYS A 536 -6.67 -13.74 -14.53
C CYS A 536 -5.80 -13.83 -15.80
N ALA A 537 -6.43 -13.92 -16.99
CA ALA A 537 -5.69 -14.04 -18.24
C ALA A 537 -4.82 -12.80 -18.54
N VAL A 538 -5.30 -11.60 -18.24
CA VAL A 538 -4.51 -10.37 -18.44
C VAL A 538 -3.37 -10.29 -17.42
N ALA A 539 -3.63 -10.53 -16.13
CA ALA A 539 -2.60 -10.50 -15.09
C ALA A 539 -1.46 -11.48 -15.42
N ARG A 540 -1.79 -12.73 -15.78
CA ARG A 540 -0.79 -13.73 -16.17
C ARG A 540 -0.01 -13.34 -17.42
N ARG A 541 -0.68 -12.83 -18.46
CA ARG A 541 -0.01 -12.38 -19.69
C ARG A 541 0.95 -11.24 -19.41
N TYR A 542 0.51 -10.26 -18.61
CA TYR A 542 1.33 -9.13 -18.21
C TYR A 542 2.56 -9.57 -17.41
N MET A 543 2.37 -10.43 -16.40
CA MET A 543 3.48 -10.97 -15.61
C MET A 543 4.49 -11.73 -16.47
N MET A 544 4.02 -12.57 -17.39
CA MET A 544 4.90 -13.31 -18.31
C MET A 544 5.66 -12.36 -19.25
N GLY A 545 4.99 -11.37 -19.81
CA GLY A 545 5.56 -10.47 -20.82
C GLY A 545 6.49 -9.41 -20.24
N THR A 546 6.16 -8.85 -19.08
CA THR A 546 6.90 -7.74 -18.45
C THR A 546 7.99 -8.21 -17.53
N TRP A 547 7.69 -9.21 -16.70
CA TRP A 547 8.55 -9.63 -15.60
C TRP A 547 9.15 -11.02 -15.82
N GLY A 548 8.74 -11.74 -16.87
CA GLY A 548 9.33 -13.04 -17.21
C GLY A 548 8.87 -14.20 -16.32
N PHE A 549 7.77 -14.04 -15.57
CA PHE A 549 7.17 -15.16 -14.84
C PHE A 549 6.80 -16.29 -15.80
N THR A 550 6.85 -17.53 -15.31
CA THR A 550 6.36 -18.69 -16.07
C THR A 550 5.41 -19.52 -15.23
N PHE A 551 4.75 -20.50 -15.88
CA PHE A 551 3.82 -21.41 -15.20
C PHE A 551 4.16 -22.86 -15.52
N ALA A 552 4.00 -23.72 -14.52
CA ALA A 552 4.03 -25.17 -14.69
C ALA A 552 2.72 -25.81 -14.24
N MET A 553 2.29 -26.87 -14.92
CA MET A 553 1.20 -27.71 -14.45
C MET A 553 1.65 -28.50 -13.22
N LYS A 554 0.90 -28.46 -12.11
CA LYS A 554 1.22 -29.24 -10.89
C LYS A 554 1.32 -30.74 -11.17
N GLU A 555 0.56 -31.23 -12.13
CA GLU A 555 0.52 -32.65 -12.52
C GLU A 555 1.63 -33.03 -13.53
N LYS A 556 2.35 -32.05 -14.10
CA LYS A 556 3.46 -32.26 -15.06
C LYS A 556 4.55 -31.19 -14.87
N PRO A 557 5.33 -31.24 -13.78
CA PRO A 557 6.27 -30.18 -13.36
C PRO A 557 7.53 -29.97 -14.25
N GLY A 558 7.47 -30.26 -15.55
CA GLY A 558 8.57 -30.06 -16.50
C GLY A 558 8.16 -29.59 -17.89
N LYS A 559 6.88 -29.23 -18.08
CA LYS A 559 6.39 -28.57 -19.30
C LYS A 559 6.06 -27.12 -18.96
N ASN A 560 7.10 -26.29 -18.90
CA ASN A 560 6.94 -24.85 -18.74
C ASN A 560 6.30 -24.26 -20.01
N THR A 561 5.82 -23.02 -19.91
CA THR A 561 5.06 -22.29 -20.94
C THR A 561 5.76 -22.15 -22.30
N THR A 562 7.01 -22.58 -22.45
CA THR A 562 7.83 -22.43 -23.66
C THR A 562 7.59 -23.44 -24.79
N GLU A 563 6.83 -24.54 -24.60
CA GLU A 563 6.59 -25.50 -25.69
C GLU A 563 5.20 -26.16 -25.69
N MET A 564 4.14 -25.38 -25.94
CA MET A 564 2.88 -25.98 -26.41
C MET A 564 2.43 -25.32 -27.71
N ASN A 565 2.63 -26.05 -28.82
CA ASN A 565 2.12 -25.79 -30.17
C ASN A 565 2.63 -24.51 -30.87
N GLY A 566 3.73 -24.64 -31.63
CA GLY A 566 4.04 -23.70 -32.71
C GLY A 566 4.71 -22.38 -32.31
N GLY A 567 5.32 -22.31 -31.11
CA GLY A 567 6.10 -21.14 -30.67
C GLY A 567 5.31 -20.07 -29.92
N LEU A 568 4.03 -20.30 -29.61
CA LEU A 568 3.23 -19.43 -28.74
C LEU A 568 3.40 -19.85 -27.27
N ALA A 569 3.62 -18.88 -26.39
CA ALA A 569 3.69 -19.11 -24.95
C ALA A 569 2.32 -19.59 -24.43
N TRP A 570 2.30 -20.73 -23.73
CA TRP A 570 1.08 -21.25 -23.13
C TRP A 570 0.63 -20.35 -21.97
N LEU A 571 -0.63 -19.91 -22.00
CA LEU A 571 -1.26 -19.16 -20.91
C LEU A 571 -2.26 -20.09 -20.19
N PRO A 572 -2.01 -20.45 -18.92
CA PRO A 572 -2.94 -21.32 -18.20
C PRO A 572 -4.28 -20.63 -17.93
N SER A 573 -5.37 -21.40 -18.04
CA SER A 573 -6.70 -20.93 -17.62
C SER A 573 -6.79 -20.85 -16.09
N MET A 574 -7.81 -20.14 -15.59
CA MET A 574 -8.08 -20.00 -14.16
C MET A 574 -8.34 -21.36 -13.46
N GLU A 575 -8.91 -22.32 -14.18
CA GLU A 575 -9.23 -23.67 -13.68
C GLU A 575 -8.00 -24.59 -13.64
N ALA A 576 -6.93 -24.22 -14.36
CA ALA A 576 -5.74 -25.03 -14.43
C ALA A 576 -5.02 -25.05 -13.08
N LYS A 577 -4.72 -26.26 -12.59
CA LYS A 577 -3.89 -26.45 -11.38
C LYS A 577 -2.43 -26.16 -11.71
N THR A 578 -2.08 -24.89 -11.64
CA THR A 578 -0.74 -24.41 -11.97
C THR A 578 0.04 -23.94 -10.76
N CYS A 579 1.34 -23.93 -10.98
CA CYS A 579 2.39 -23.42 -10.16
C CYS A 579 2.93 -22.18 -10.88
N LEU A 580 2.94 -21.03 -10.20
CA LEU A 580 3.64 -19.84 -10.69
C LEU A 580 5.14 -20.06 -10.45
N ILE A 581 5.98 -19.69 -11.40
CA ILE A 581 7.44 -19.81 -11.30
C ILE A 581 8.01 -18.41 -11.46
N ASP A 582 8.80 -18.02 -10.46
CA ASP A 582 9.49 -16.73 -10.43
C ASP A 582 10.59 -16.67 -11.50
N PRO A 583 10.84 -15.51 -12.12
CA PRO A 583 11.97 -15.35 -13.00
C PRO A 583 13.28 -15.49 -12.20
N PRO A 584 14.41 -15.88 -12.82
CA PRO A 584 15.66 -16.15 -12.11
C PRO A 584 16.21 -14.95 -11.31
N ASP A 585 15.81 -13.74 -11.69
CA ASP A 585 16.32 -12.48 -11.14
C ASP A 585 15.36 -11.80 -10.13
N LEU A 586 14.27 -12.48 -9.69
CA LEU A 586 13.32 -11.94 -8.68
C LEU A 586 13.64 -12.34 -7.23
#